data_AF-A0AAV4G2M6-F1
#
_entry.id   AF-A0AAV4G2M6-F1
#
_cell.length_a   1.000
_cell.length_b   1.000
_cell.length_c   1.000
_cell.angle_alpha   90.00
_cell.angle_beta   90.00
_cell.angle_gamma   90.00
#
_symmetry.space_group_name_H-M   'P 1'
#
loop_
_entity.id
_entity.type
_entity.pdbx_description
1 polymer ?
#
loop_
_entity_poly.entity_id
_entity_poly.type
_entity_poly.pdbx_seq_one_letter_code
_entity_poly.pdbx_strand_id
1 'polypeptide(L)' 'MKRYDLTEDGYRRKFRSCKPAAGESPDMFVVRIVTYLDRWIELSRTEKSYEKLKDLIVREQFMDACPEDLAT' A
#
# COMPACT_ATOMS: atom_id res chain seq x y z
N MET A 1 10.80 -11.35 -12.95
CA MET A 1 10.14 -10.80 -11.74
C MET A 1 8.90 -10.01 -12.17
N LYS A 2 7.68 -10.57 -12.06
CA LYS A 2 6.41 -9.88 -12.39
C LYS A 2 5.19 -10.33 -11.56
N ARG A 3 5.32 -11.34 -10.70
CA ARG A 3 4.17 -11.93 -9.97
C ARG A 3 3.78 -11.18 -8.70
N TYR A 4 4.73 -10.50 -8.04
CA TYR A 4 4.45 -9.77 -6.81
C TYR A 4 3.68 -8.46 -7.06
N ASP A 5 3.70 -7.95 -8.29
CA ASP A 5 3.14 -6.65 -8.66
C ASP A 5 1.62 -6.54 -8.59
N LEU A 6 0.92 -7.67 -8.45
CA LEU A 6 -0.55 -7.76 -8.44
C LEU A 6 -1.11 -8.31 -7.11
N THR A 7 -0.32 -8.30 -6.04
CA THR A 7 -0.73 -8.76 -4.71
C THR A 7 -0.99 -7.56 -3.79
N GLU A 8 -1.79 -7.76 -2.74
CA GLU A 8 -2.03 -6.75 -1.69
C GLU A 8 -0.72 -6.11 -1.21
N ASP A 9 0.22 -6.95 -0.78
CA ASP A 9 1.53 -6.54 -0.27
C ASP A 9 2.42 -5.91 -1.36
N GLY A 10 2.27 -6.33 -2.62
CA GLY A 10 2.91 -5.68 -3.76
C GLY A 10 2.49 -4.23 -3.96
N TYR A 11 1.18 -3.95 -3.92
CA TYR A 11 0.65 -2.59 -4.06
C TYR A 11 0.93 -1.74 -2.82
N ARG A 12 0.88 -2.32 -1.62
CA ARG A 12 1.32 -1.68 -0.38
C ARG A 12 2.76 -1.16 -0.49
N ARG A 13 3.70 -2.02 -0.87
CA ARG A 13 5.11 -1.61 -1.07
C ARG A 13 5.25 -0.51 -2.11
N LYS A 14 4.56 -0.64 -3.26
CA LYS A 14 4.56 0.39 -4.31
C LYS A 14 4.06 1.74 -3.81
N PHE A 15 3.01 1.75 -2.99
CA PHE A 15 2.48 2.96 -2.37
C PHE A 15 3.52 3.58 -1.41
N ARG A 16 4.09 2.79 -0.48
CA ARG A 16 5.04 3.27 0.53
C ARG A 16 6.39 3.73 -0.04
N SER A 17 6.88 3.06 -1.09
CA SER A 17 8.19 3.35 -1.69
C SER A 17 8.10 4.20 -2.97
N CYS A 18 6.93 4.77 -3.27
CA CYS A 18 6.69 5.52 -4.50
C CYS A 18 7.59 6.77 -4.56
N LYS A 19 8.26 7.00 -5.69
CA LYS A 19 9.05 8.21 -5.97
C LYS A 19 8.68 8.78 -7.35
N PRO A 20 8.76 10.11 -7.56
CA PRO A 20 8.52 10.70 -8.88
C PRO A 20 9.44 10.09 -9.94
N ALA A 21 8.89 9.78 -11.11
CA ALA A 21 9.68 9.34 -12.26
C ALA A 21 10.27 10.56 -12.99
N ALA A 22 11.37 10.33 -13.72
CA ALA A 22 11.97 11.38 -14.54
C ALA A 22 10.96 11.89 -15.59
N GLY A 23 10.71 13.20 -15.60
CA GLY A 23 9.73 13.82 -16.50
C GLY A 23 8.26 13.63 -16.11
N GLU A 24 7.97 13.01 -14.95
CA GLU A 24 6.61 12.91 -14.42
C GLU A 24 6.17 14.26 -13.84
N SER A 25 4.99 14.74 -14.25
CA SER A 25 4.39 15.92 -13.63
C SER A 25 3.88 15.59 -12.23
N PRO A 26 3.78 16.60 -11.34
CA PRO A 26 3.21 16.40 -10.00
C PRO A 26 1.83 15.73 -10.02
N ASP A 27 0.94 16.12 -10.94
CA ASP A 27 -0.41 15.55 -11.05
C ASP A 27 -0.38 14.06 -11.44
N MET A 28 0.48 13.69 -12.39
CA MET A 28 0.66 12.29 -12.78
C MET A 28 1.19 11.44 -11.63
N PHE A 29 2.12 12.00 -10.84
CA PHE A 29 2.64 11.32 -9.66
C PHE A 29 1.56 11.08 -8.60
N VAL A 30 0.73 12.08 -8.33
CA VAL A 30 -0.41 11.94 -7.40
C VAL A 30 -1.38 10.87 -7.88
N VAL A 31 -1.75 10.87 -9.17
CA VAL A 31 -2.63 9.84 -9.76
C VAL A 31 -2.05 8.43 -9.55
N ARG A 32 -0.74 8.27 -9.71
CA ARG A 32 -0.06 6.98 -9.51
C ARG A 32 -0.05 6.55 -8.04
N ILE A 33 0.19 7.46 -7.10
CA ILE A 33 0.09 7.17 -5.65
C ILE A 33 -1.32 6.71 -5.31
N VAL A 34 -2.34 7.45 -5.74
CA VAL A 34 -3.76 7.11 -5.51
C VAL A 34 -4.09 5.74 -6.09
N THR A 35 -3.63 5.45 -7.32
CA THR A 35 -3.85 4.15 -7.97
C THR A 35 -3.27 3.00 -7.14
N TYR A 36 -2.08 3.15 -6.56
CA TYR A 36 -1.51 2.10 -5.71
C TYR A 36 -2.29 1.91 -4.41
N LEU A 37 -2.74 3.00 -3.78
CA LEU A 37 -3.57 2.93 -2.57
C LEU A 37 -4.91 2.25 -2.85
N ASP A 38 -5.60 2.64 -3.92
CA ASP A 38 -6.89 2.04 -4.30
C ASP A 38 -6.77 0.54 -4.54
N ARG A 39 -5.73 0.11 -5.25
CA ARG A 39 -5.48 -1.31 -5.50
C ARG A 39 -5.10 -2.07 -4.23
N TRP A 40 -4.37 -1.45 -3.32
CA TRP A 40 -4.08 -2.05 -2.02
C TRP A 40 -5.37 -2.27 -1.22
N ILE A 41 -6.23 -1.25 -1.10
CA ILE A 41 -7.53 -1.33 -0.39
C ILE A 41 -8.45 -2.39 -1.03
N GLU A 42 -8.51 -2.45 -2.35
CA GLU A 42 -9.33 -3.43 -3.09
C GLU A 42 -8.87 -4.86 -2.81
N LEU A 43 -7.56 -5.12 -2.90
CA LEU A 43 -6.99 -6.46 -2.73
C LEU A 43 -6.95 -6.92 -1.26
N SER A 44 -6.86 -5.99 -0.30
CA SER A 44 -7.00 -6.29 1.12
C SER A 44 -8.44 -6.62 1.52
N ARG A 45 -9.40 -6.49 0.58
CA ARG A 45 -10.85 -6.64 0.80
C ARG A 45 -11.34 -5.75 1.95
N THR A 46 -10.71 -4.59 2.10
CA THR A 46 -11.06 -3.61 3.13
C THR A 46 -12.26 -2.82 2.65
N GLU A 47 -13.29 -2.75 3.50
CA GLU A 47 -14.44 -1.89 3.25
C GLU A 47 -13.99 -0.42 3.15
N LYS A 48 -14.58 0.35 2.23
CA LYS A 48 -14.26 1.76 2.03
C LYS A 48 -14.94 2.66 3.07
N SER A 49 -14.70 2.35 4.34
CA SER A 49 -15.11 3.16 5.48
C SER A 49 -13.88 3.71 6.21
N TYR A 50 -14.01 4.87 6.83
CA TYR A 50 -12.90 5.49 7.57
C TYR A 50 -12.31 4.55 8.61
N GLU A 51 -13.17 3.86 9.37
CA GLU A 51 -12.75 2.91 10.41
C GLU A 51 -11.94 1.75 9.84
N LYS A 52 -12.40 1.16 8.73
CA LYS A 52 -11.71 0.01 8.11
C LYS A 52 -10.41 0.39 7.42
N LEU A 53 -10.33 1.61 6.87
CA LEU A 53 -9.07 2.15 6.38
C LEU A 53 -8.08 2.41 7.51
N LYS A 54 -8.52 2.97 8.63
CA LYS A 54 -7.69 3.16 9.83
C LYS A 54 -7.16 1.82 10.33
N ASP A 55 -8.01 0.80 10.44
CA ASP A 55 -7.62 -0.56 10.82
C ASP A 55 -6.54 -1.13 9.89
N LEU A 56 -6.71 -0.98 8.57
CA LEU A 56 -5.75 -1.46 7.56
C LEU A 56 -4.37 -0.84 7.76
N ILE A 57 -4.32 0.49 7.93
CA ILE A 57 -3.06 1.23 8.10
C ILE A 57 -2.39 0.89 9.44
N VAL A 58 -3.16 0.77 10.53
CA VAL A 58 -2.61 0.41 11.85
C VAL A 58 -2.05 -1.02 11.85
N ARG A 59 -2.77 -1.97 11.24
CA ARG A 59 -2.31 -3.36 11.09
C ARG A 59 -1.01 -3.41 10.30
N GLU A 60 -0.90 -2.65 9.22
CA GLU A 60 0.32 -2.56 8.42
C GLU A 60 1.49 -2.01 9.22
N GLN A 61 1.31 -0.90 9.92
CA GLN A 61 2.33 -0.32 10.78
C GLN A 61 2.76 -1.27 11.91
N PHE A 62 1.83 -2.03 12.48
CA PHE A 62 2.12 -3.04 13.51
C PHE A 62 2.99 -4.16 12.94
N MET A 63 2.63 -4.72 11.79
CA MET A 63 3.42 -5.77 11.13
C MET A 63 4.83 -5.30 10.76
N ASP A 64 4.98 -4.05 10.32
CA ASP A 64 6.29 -3.50 9.95
C ASP A 64 7.14 -3.11 11.19
N ALA A 65 6.53 -2.86 12.35
CA ALA A 65 7.22 -2.46 13.58
C ALA A 65 7.58 -3.63 14.51
N CYS A 66 6.88 -4.76 14.43
CA CYS A 66 7.18 -5.93 15.24
C CYS A 66 8.41 -6.69 14.69
N PRO A 67 9.46 -6.93 15.52
CA PRO A 67 10.49 -7.89 15.16
C PRO A 67 9.89 -9.30 15.00
N GLU A 68 10.51 -10.15 14.19
CA GLU A 68 10.05 -11.52 13.86
C GLU A 68 9.72 -12.39 15.09
N ASP A 69 10.16 -12.01 16.29
CA ASP A 69 9.98 -12.74 17.56
C ASP A 69 8.57 -12.67 18.19
N LEU A 70 7.62 -11.91 17.62
CA LEU A 70 6.22 -11.86 18.13
C LEU A 70 5.21 -12.64 17.29
N ALA A 71 5.67 -13.33 16.23
CA ALA A 71 4.87 -14.27 15.48
C ALA A 71 5.00 -15.69 16.07
N THR A 72 4.44 -15.92 17.26
CA THR A 72 4.14 -17.28 17.76
C THR A 72 2.64 -17.42 17.98
#